data_AF-A0A9E4KBP2-F1
#
_entry.id   AF-A0A9E4KBP2-F1
#
_cell.length_a   1.000
_cell.length_b   1.000
_cell.length_c   1.000
_cell.angle_alpha   90.00
_cell.angle_beta   90.00
_cell.angle_gamma   90.00
#
_symmetry.space_group_name_H-M   'P 1'
#
loop_
_entity.id
_entity.type
_entity.pdbx_description
1 polymer ?
#
loop_
_entity_poly.entity_id
_entity_poly.type
_entity_poly.pdbx_seq_one_letter_code
_entity_poly.pdbx_strand_id
1 'polypeptide(L)'
;MQSRILLTLLLLISTALSAETYRWVNEDGVVTYSQTPPPQGDSEVVKTYSAPSSDAEAAKQRLQKLRQDLADREEDRALKKAERKERQENRKQR
;
A
#
# COMPACT_ATOMS: atom_id res chain seq x y z
N MET A 1 -31.64 23.29 20.03
CA MET A 1 -30.54 22.38 20.48
C MET A 1 -30.88 20.91 20.30
N GLN A 2 -32.11 20.47 20.61
CA GLN A 2 -32.56 19.07 20.44
C GLN A 2 -32.32 18.48 19.03
N SER A 3 -32.67 19.22 17.96
CA SER A 3 -32.51 18.72 16.57
C SER A 3 -31.05 18.53 16.13
N ARG A 4 -30.09 19.25 16.73
CA ARG A 4 -28.65 19.07 16.44
C ARG A 4 -28.14 17.77 17.02
N ILE A 5 -28.60 17.43 18.22
CA ILE A 5 -28.24 16.17 18.92
C ILE A 5 -28.80 14.97 18.16
N LEU A 6 -30.05 15.08 17.67
CA LEU A 6 -30.68 14.03 16.87
C LEU A 6 -29.91 13.76 15.57
N LEU A 7 -29.45 14.82 14.91
CA LEU A 7 -28.69 14.71 13.65
C LEU A 7 -27.31 14.07 13.86
N THR A 8 -26.63 14.42 14.95
CA THR A 8 -25.34 13.81 15.31
C THR A 8 -25.51 12.34 15.70
N LEU A 9 -26.60 11.96 16.37
CA LEU A 9 -26.87 10.58 16.73
C LEU A 9 -27.13 9.72 15.50
N LEU A 10 -27.88 10.25 14.51
CA LEU A 10 -28.16 9.55 13.26
C LEU A 10 -26.88 9.32 12.43
N LEU A 11 -25.94 10.26 12.44
CA LEU A 11 -24.69 10.16 11.71
C LEU A 11 -23.75 9.10 12.31
N LEU A 12 -23.79 8.89 13.64
CA LEU A 12 -22.98 7.87 14.32
C LEU A 12 -23.40 6.43 13.98
N ILE A 13 -24.65 6.19 13.60
CA ILE A 13 -25.16 4.84 13.29
C ILE A 13 -24.72 4.38 11.89
N SER A 14 -24.32 5.31 11.01
CA SER A 14 -23.96 5.00 9.62
C SER A 14 -22.61 4.27 9.45
N THR A 15 -21.79 4.14 10.50
CA THR A 15 -20.46 3.51 10.42
C THR A 15 -20.47 1.99 10.58
N ALA A 16 -21.63 1.37 10.83
CA ALA A 16 -21.75 -0.05 11.14
C ALA A 16 -21.95 -0.98 9.92
N LEU A 17 -21.92 -0.48 8.68
CA LEU A 17 -21.93 -1.34 7.49
C LEU A 17 -20.50 -1.71 7.11
N SER A 18 -19.91 -2.67 7.83
CA SER A 18 -18.81 -3.46 7.29
C SER A 18 -19.37 -4.34 6.19
N ALA A 19 -19.01 -4.03 4.94
CA ALA A 19 -19.37 -4.82 3.76
C ALA A 19 -18.59 -6.15 3.74
N GLU A 20 -18.90 -7.04 4.68
CA GLU A 20 -18.43 -8.42 4.63
C GLU A 20 -19.12 -9.09 3.43
N THR A 21 -18.33 -9.37 2.39
CA THR A 21 -18.82 -10.06 1.19
C THR A 21 -18.69 -11.56 1.42
N TYR A 22 -19.82 -12.24 1.53
CA TYR A 22 -19.88 -13.68 1.74
C TYR A 22 -19.95 -14.40 0.39
N ARG A 23 -19.19 -15.49 0.25
CA ARG A 23 -19.17 -16.35 -0.93
C ARG A 23 -19.62 -17.74 -0.54
N TRP A 24 -20.66 -18.25 -1.18
CA TRP A 24 -21.09 -19.64 -0.99
C TRP A 24 -21.45 -20.29 -2.34
N VAL A 25 -21.56 -21.62 -2.33
CA VAL A 25 -21.93 -22.42 -3.50
C VAL A 25 -23.36 -22.91 -3.29
N ASN A 26 -24.27 -22.55 -4.19
CA ASN A 26 -25.66 -23.02 -4.14
C ASN A 26 -25.77 -24.49 -4.59
N GLU A 27 -26.93 -25.12 -4.35
CA GLU A 27 -27.20 -26.53 -4.71
C GLU A 27 -26.93 -26.86 -6.20
N ASP A 28 -27.07 -25.86 -7.08
CA ASP A 28 -26.77 -25.96 -8.52
C ASP A 28 -25.27 -25.83 -8.87
N GLY A 29 -24.38 -25.75 -7.88
CA GLY A 29 -22.93 -25.62 -8.07
C GLY A 29 -22.46 -24.21 -8.48
N VAL A 30 -23.37 -23.22 -8.49
CA VAL A 30 -23.06 -21.84 -8.89
C VAL A 30 -22.51 -21.04 -7.70
N VAL A 31 -21.33 -20.44 -7.90
CA VAL A 31 -20.68 -19.57 -6.91
C VAL A 31 -21.39 -18.22 -6.88
N THR A 32 -22.03 -17.89 -5.76
CA THR A 32 -22.73 -16.62 -5.55
C THR A 32 -21.99 -15.77 -4.52
N TYR A 33 -21.86 -14.47 -4.80
CA TYR A 33 -21.28 -13.47 -3.90
C TYR A 33 -22.41 -12.53 -3.45
N SER A 34 -22.63 -12.40 -2.14
CA SER A 34 -23.66 -11.52 -1.57
C SER A 34 -23.17 -10.77 -0.35
N GLN A 35 -23.77 -9.60 -0.09
CA GLN A 35 -23.58 -8.82 1.14
C GLN A 35 -24.56 -9.23 2.26
N THR A 36 -25.40 -10.23 2.01
CA THR A 36 -26.32 -10.81 3.00
C THR A 36 -25.95 -12.27 3.27
N PRO A 37 -25.90 -12.72 4.54
CA PRO A 37 -25.56 -14.10 4.87
C PRO A 37 -26.63 -15.07 4.34
N PRO A 38 -26.23 -16.30 3.91
CA PRO A 38 -27.18 -17.27 3.39
C PRO A 38 -28.12 -17.78 4.49
N PRO A 39 -29.37 -18.15 4.14
CA PRO A 39 -30.38 -18.57 5.11
C PRO A 39 -30.07 -19.92 5.79
N GLN A 40 -29.25 -20.79 5.17
CA GLN A 40 -28.71 -22.03 5.77
C GLN A 40 -27.32 -22.37 5.20
N GLY A 41 -26.41 -22.84 6.05
CA GLY A 41 -25.12 -23.43 5.64
C GLY A 41 -23.88 -22.72 6.20
N ASP A 42 -22.85 -23.52 6.49
CA ASP A 42 -21.54 -23.07 6.97
C ASP A 42 -20.92 -22.07 5.98
N SER A 43 -20.63 -20.85 6.45
CA SER A 43 -19.99 -19.80 5.66
C SER A 43 -18.51 -19.71 6.03
N GLU A 44 -17.63 -19.86 5.04
CA GLU A 44 -16.20 -19.72 5.23
C GLU A 44 -15.77 -18.30 4.82
N VAL A 45 -15.18 -17.56 5.76
CA VAL A 45 -14.64 -16.22 5.52
C VAL A 45 -13.49 -16.35 4.53
N VAL A 46 -13.70 -15.90 3.30
CA VAL A 46 -12.66 -15.89 2.27
C VAL A 46 -11.58 -14.89 2.67
N LYS A 47 -10.53 -15.36 3.36
CA LYS A 47 -9.27 -14.64 3.48
C LYS A 47 -8.65 -14.61 2.09
N THR A 48 -8.85 -13.52 1.36
CA THR A 48 -8.14 -13.25 0.12
C THR A 48 -6.66 -13.01 0.44
N TYR A 49 -5.89 -14.08 0.52
CA TYR A 49 -4.44 -13.98 0.35
C TYR A 49 -4.21 -13.54 -1.08
N SER A 50 -3.95 -12.25 -1.28
CA SER A 50 -3.47 -11.74 -2.56
C SER A 50 -2.21 -12.52 -2.93
N ALA A 51 -2.29 -13.31 -3.99
CA ALA A 51 -1.11 -13.97 -4.54
C ALA A 51 -0.01 -12.92 -4.75
N PRO A 52 1.28 -13.25 -4.53
CA PRO A 52 2.35 -12.33 -4.85
C PRO A 52 2.16 -11.85 -6.28
N SER A 53 2.11 -10.53 -6.46
CA SER A 53 1.95 -9.91 -7.78
C SER A 53 2.94 -10.55 -8.74
N SER A 54 2.47 -10.92 -9.93
CA SER A 54 3.29 -11.43 -11.03
C SER A 54 4.49 -10.52 -11.35
N ASP A 55 4.43 -9.25 -10.93
CA ASP A 55 5.47 -8.24 -11.14
C ASP A 55 6.45 -8.09 -9.96
N ALA A 56 6.40 -8.96 -8.95
CA ALA A 56 7.26 -8.87 -7.76
C ALA A 56 8.76 -8.85 -8.12
N GLU A 57 9.19 -9.66 -9.09
CA GLU A 57 10.58 -9.67 -9.55
C GLU A 57 10.95 -8.39 -10.32
N ALA A 58 10.06 -7.89 -11.18
CA ALA A 58 10.27 -6.62 -11.87
C ALA A 58 10.36 -5.45 -10.88
N ALA A 59 9.54 -5.46 -9.82
CA ALA A 59 9.60 -4.47 -8.75
C ALA A 59 10.93 -4.52 -7.98
N LYS A 60 11.43 -5.72 -7.66
CA LYS A 60 12.74 -5.90 -7.02
C LYS A 60 13.89 -5.39 -7.89
N GLN A 61 13.88 -5.69 -9.18
CA GLN A 61 14.91 -5.20 -10.12
C GLN A 61 14.91 -3.68 -10.23
N ARG A 62 13.73 -3.04 -10.31
CA ARG A 62 13.61 -1.57 -10.30
C ARG A 62 14.18 -0.97 -9.01
N LEU A 63 13.87 -1.58 -7.87
CA LEU A 63 14.39 -1.13 -6.57
C LEU A 63 15.92 -1.24 -6.48
N GLN A 64 16.50 -2.33 -6.99
CA GLN A 64 17.95 -2.52 -7.03
C GLN A 64 18.64 -1.47 -7.91
N LYS A 65 18.13 -1.23 -9.13
CA LYS A 65 18.66 -0.18 -10.01
C LYS A 65 18.61 1.20 -9.37
N LEU A 66 17.51 1.53 -8.70
CA LEU A 66 17.37 2.81 -8.02
C LEU A 66 18.41 2.97 -6.90
N ARG A 67 18.63 1.92 -6.11
CA ARG A 67 19.67 1.93 -5.05
C ARG A 67 21.06 2.13 -5.61
N GLN A 68 21.38 1.49 -6.73
CA GLN A 68 22.68 1.63 -7.39
C GLN A 68 22.90 3.05 -7.91
N ASP A 69 21.95 3.62 -8.66
CA ASP A 69 22.04 4.99 -9.18
C ASP A 69 22.18 6.03 -8.06
N LEU A 70 21.53 5.81 -6.91
CA LEU A 70 21.70 6.69 -5.75
C LEU A 70 23.12 6.59 -5.16
N ALA A 71 23.66 5.38 -5.00
CA ALA A 71 25.01 5.17 -4.49
C ALA A 71 26.05 5.83 -5.40
N ASP A 72 25.95 5.62 -6.72
CA ASP A 72 26.87 6.19 -7.71
C ASP A 72 26.84 7.73 -7.65
N ARG A 73 25.65 8.33 -7.53
CA ARG A 73 25.49 9.79 -7.43
C ARG A 73 26.07 10.36 -6.14
N GLU A 74 25.99 9.62 -5.04
CA GLU A 74 26.57 10.06 -3.77
C GLU A 74 28.10 10.07 -3.83
N GLU A 75 28.70 9.02 -4.39
CA GLU A 75 30.15 8.93 -4.61
C GLU A 75 30.64 10.08 -5.51
N ASP A 76 29.97 10.28 -6.64
CA ASP A 76 30.26 11.37 -7.59
C ASP A 76 30.24 12.75 -6.91
N ARG A 77 29.25 12.98 -6.04
CA ARG A 77 29.13 14.23 -5.28
C ARG A 77 30.24 14.36 -4.24
N ALA A 78 30.63 13.27 -3.59
CA ALA A 78 31.72 13.28 -2.62
C ALA A 78 33.05 13.62 -3.29
N LEU A 79 33.37 12.95 -4.41
CA LEU A 79 34.58 13.19 -5.20
C LEU A 79 34.65 14.64 -5.71
N LYS A 80 33.57 15.13 -6.33
CA LYS A 80 33.51 16.53 -6.82
C LYS A 80 33.65 17.55 -5.69
N LYS A 81 33.12 17.26 -4.50
CA LYS A 81 33.30 18.13 -3.32
C LYS A 81 34.74 18.11 -2.82
N ALA A 82 35.38 16.94 -2.77
CA ALA A 82 36.78 16.81 -2.37
C ALA A 82 37.70 17.57 -3.34
N GLU A 83 37.55 17.36 -4.65
CA GLU A 83 38.36 18.03 -5.67
C GLU A 83 38.19 19.57 -5.60
N ARG A 84 36.95 20.05 -5.40
CA ARG A 84 36.68 21.48 -5.24
C ARG A 84 37.36 22.07 -4.01
N LYS A 85 37.38 21.35 -2.88
CA LYS A 85 38.05 21.79 -1.66
C LYS A 85 39.56 21.84 -1.86
N GLU A 86 40.16 20.78 -2.39
CA GLU A 86 41.59 20.72 -2.65
C GLU A 86 42.04 21.83 -3.61
N ARG A 87 41.28 22.07 -4.69
CA ARG A 87 41.56 23.16 -5.63
C ARG A 87 41.44 24.54 -4.98
N GLN A 88 40.51 24.72 -4.04
CA GLN A 88 40.37 25.96 -3.28
C GLN A 88 41.52 26.17 -2.29
N GLU A 89 41.97 25.12 -1.61
CA GLU A 89 43.10 25.18 -0.68
C GLU A 89 44.40 25.49 -1.40
N ASN A 90 44.67 24.80 -2.51
CA ASN A 90 45.87 25.05 -3.34
C ASN A 90 45.87 26.48 -3.91
N ARG A 91 44.71 27.01 -4.31
CA ARG A 91 44.57 28.42 -4.74
C ARG A 91 44.79 29.45 -3.64
N LYS A 92 44.60 29.09 -2.36
CA LYS A 92 44.84 29.98 -1.22
C LYS A 92 46.30 29.92 -0.72
N GLN A 93 47.01 28.82 -0.99
CA GLN A 93 48.41 28.63 -0.60
C GLN A 93 49.41 29.18 -1.62
N ARG A 94 48.98 29.39 -2.87
CA ARG A 94 49.73 30.11 -3.92
C ARG A 94 49.46 31.60 -3.86
#